data_AF-A0A8J7DTG0-F1
#
_entry.id   AF-A0A8J7DTG0-F1
#
_cell.length_a   1.000
_cell.length_b   1.000
_cell.length_c   1.000
_cell.angle_alpha   90.00
_cell.angle_beta   90.00
_cell.angle_gamma   90.00
#
_symmetry.space_group_name_H-M   'P 1'
#
loop_
_entity.id
_entity.type
_entity.pdbx_description
1 polymer ?
#
loop_
_entity_poly.entity_id
_entity_poly.type
_entity_poly.pdbx_seq_one_letter_code
_entity_poly.pdbx_strand_id
1 'polypeptide(L)'
;MTVQRQYTLPHCNLVLEGLSADANDPLSPLAVLMNAECHLPGATDATLTGGREFLDSLVAAVSRYAQQLLSGVSSPHLGTAPPIVEIKPGEGAYHHLIVHQQPLREPLSDTNVQPPLDVKLTTVQFYDLMEAVDQLLADTQTLPDLTAQFQAVSRRLVQPTEPVVQRAAPAALGAAVLAAAGLALFFVPPPEFEPTRPGSESATPAESSTNPLETSPDPAAGEQPTEQDNSSTEPSSDPTAAADLERLKTAPAIADAATIALLQSDVTRRLQEAWADAPRPRGDLAYRMVVSEDGDILGYKYENDLALAEVDNTPLPQLTFVPVDAAEPVREQVAQFIATFTPAGEVVVEPVDAPAETTAAAAAELSTLENKITDGDRIRALNSALYDDILAELEPLSASEDLQFRVRLAETGDVVGYEPLNAAAGLLAAETPLPGLVTASDSAAPDSDRNQADFQVVFTEGGVLQVSPWDGWPQ
;
A
#
# COMPACT_ATOMS: atom_id res chain seq x y z
N MET A 1 15.46 25.09 31.44
CA MET A 1 14.79 24.68 32.70
C MET A 1 14.74 23.15 32.74
N THR A 2 14.31 22.53 33.83
CA THR A 2 13.97 21.10 33.83
C THR A 2 12.65 20.90 33.08
N VAL A 3 12.64 19.98 32.11
CA VAL A 3 11.49 19.64 31.27
C VAL A 3 11.26 18.14 31.38
N GLN A 4 9.99 17.75 31.44
CA GLN A 4 9.56 16.36 31.46
C GLN A 4 8.68 16.09 30.25
N ARG A 5 8.90 14.95 29.59
CA ARG A 5 8.17 14.45 28.42
C ARG A 5 7.64 13.06 28.75
N GLN A 6 6.45 12.73 28.28
CA GLN A 6 5.76 11.49 28.60
C GLN A 6 5.04 10.96 27.37
N TYR A 7 5.27 9.70 27.04
CA TYR A 7 4.62 8.95 25.97
C TYR A 7 3.83 7.84 26.64
N THR A 8 2.51 8.00 26.73
CA THR A 8 1.64 7.19 27.60
C THR A 8 0.64 6.40 26.77
N LEU A 9 0.76 5.08 26.83
CA LEU A 9 -0.08 4.09 26.19
C LEU A 9 -0.64 3.11 27.25
N PRO A 10 -1.65 2.28 26.92
CA PRO A 10 -2.32 1.44 27.91
C PRO A 10 -1.39 0.51 28.70
N HIS A 11 -0.35 -0.04 28.06
CA HIS A 11 0.60 -0.97 28.66
C HIS A 11 2.07 -0.51 28.65
N CYS A 12 2.35 0.73 28.22
CA CYS A 12 3.68 1.33 28.29
C CYS A 12 3.58 2.83 28.63
N ASN A 13 4.36 3.30 29.60
CA ASN A 13 4.59 4.72 29.82
C ASN A 13 6.08 5.01 29.84
N LEU A 14 6.55 5.76 28.84
CA LEU A 14 7.93 6.19 28.71
C LEU A 14 8.04 7.66 29.14
N VAL A 15 8.81 7.90 30.21
CA VAL A 15 8.98 9.21 30.84
C VAL A 15 10.43 9.65 30.71
N LEU A 16 10.66 10.81 30.10
CA LEU A 16 11.98 11.43 29.97
C LEU A 16 12.02 12.73 30.78
N GLU A 17 12.99 12.84 31.68
CA GLU A 17 13.30 14.07 32.42
C GLU A 17 14.67 14.60 31.98
N GLY A 18 14.75 15.90 31.70
CA GLY A 18 15.98 16.50 31.22
C GLY A 18 16.01 18.03 31.29
N LEU A 19 17.01 18.62 30.65
CA LEU A 19 17.19 20.07 30.55
C LEU A 19 16.90 20.55 29.13
N SER A 20 16.17 21.66 29.01
CA SER A 20 15.99 22.38 27.75
C SER A 20 17.29 23.04 27.26
N ALA A 21 17.46 23.16 25.94
CA ALA A 21 18.66 23.76 25.32
C ALA A 21 18.86 25.24 25.71
N ASP A 22 17.78 26.03 25.72
CA ASP A 22 17.71 27.37 26.31
C ASP A 22 16.78 27.34 27.53
N ALA A 23 17.13 28.07 28.58
CA ALA A 23 16.33 28.19 29.79
C ALA A 23 15.31 29.33 29.75
N ASN A 24 15.36 30.21 28.75
CA ASN A 24 14.51 31.40 28.62
C ASN A 24 13.40 31.25 27.57
N ASP A 25 13.49 30.24 26.70
CA ASP A 25 12.50 29.95 25.67
C ASP A 25 11.61 28.75 26.10
N PRO A 26 10.28 28.95 26.27
CA PRO A 26 9.35 27.87 26.63
C PRO A 26 9.12 26.85 25.51
N LEU A 27 9.53 27.14 24.27
CA LEU A 27 9.49 26.21 23.14
C LEU A 27 10.83 25.47 22.93
N SER A 28 11.80 25.65 23.83
CA SER A 28 13.13 25.05 23.66
C SER A 28 13.12 23.52 23.86
N PRO A 29 13.73 22.74 22.96
CA PRO A 29 13.71 21.28 23.02
C PRO A 29 14.49 20.73 24.23
N LEU A 30 14.10 19.56 24.71
CA LEU A 30 14.85 18.80 25.73
C LEU A 30 16.12 18.25 25.05
N ALA A 31 17.28 18.79 25.42
CA ALA A 31 18.57 18.45 24.78
C ALA A 31 19.47 17.57 25.65
N VAL A 32 19.35 17.65 26.98
CA VAL A 32 20.16 16.85 27.90
C VAL A 32 19.25 15.97 28.74
N LEU A 33 19.27 14.66 28.49
CA LEU A 33 18.54 13.68 29.30
C LEU A 33 19.22 13.51 30.68
N MET A 34 18.44 13.63 31.75
CA MET A 34 18.86 13.34 33.12
C MET A 34 18.41 11.95 33.57
N ASN A 35 17.19 11.56 33.23
CA ASN A 35 16.59 10.27 33.60
C ASN A 35 15.59 9.83 32.52
N ALA A 36 15.61 8.55 32.18
CA ALA A 36 14.61 7.88 31.35
C ALA A 36 13.99 6.73 32.16
N GLU A 37 12.67 6.69 32.23
CA GLU A 37 11.90 5.65 32.90
C GLU A 37 10.92 4.99 31.94
N CYS A 38 10.90 3.66 31.90
CA CYS A 38 9.91 2.89 31.18
C CYS A 38 9.11 2.05 32.18
N HIS A 39 7.81 2.31 32.24
CA HIS A 39 6.85 1.63 33.10
C HIS A 39 5.98 0.70 32.23
N LEU A 40 5.94 -0.59 32.55
CA LEU A 40 5.26 -1.62 31.75
C LEU A 40 4.19 -2.33 32.58
N PRO A 41 3.03 -1.67 32.84
CA PRO A 41 1.99 -2.19 33.72
C PRO A 41 1.46 -3.55 33.24
N GLY A 42 1.34 -4.49 34.19
CA GLY A 42 0.93 -5.87 33.92
C GLY A 42 2.04 -6.77 33.35
N ALA A 43 3.23 -6.25 33.02
CA ALA A 43 4.41 -7.06 32.68
C ALA A 43 5.40 -7.13 33.84
N THR A 44 5.64 -6.02 34.53
CA THR A 44 6.52 -5.93 35.70
C THR A 44 6.09 -4.78 36.64
N ASP A 45 6.22 -5.00 37.95
CA ASP A 45 6.04 -3.95 38.96
C ASP A 45 7.29 -3.06 39.11
N ALA A 46 8.42 -3.45 38.51
CA ALA A 46 9.66 -2.70 38.54
C ALA A 46 9.76 -1.74 37.35
N THR A 47 9.84 -0.43 37.63
CA THR A 47 10.20 0.59 36.65
C THR A 47 11.61 0.34 36.10
N LEU A 48 11.75 0.33 34.78
CA LEU A 48 13.04 0.27 34.11
C LEU A 48 13.60 1.70 34.05
N THR A 49 14.72 1.97 34.72
CA THR A 49 15.29 3.32 34.78
C THR A 49 16.74 3.37 34.30
N GLY A 50 17.14 4.48 33.69
CA GLY A 50 18.51 4.70 33.25
C GLY A 50 18.77 6.07 32.61
N GLY A 51 20.02 6.30 32.21
CA GLY A 51 20.42 7.50 31.48
C GLY A 51 20.34 7.33 29.96
N ARG A 52 21.04 8.21 29.22
CA ARG A 52 21.09 8.21 27.75
C ARG A 52 21.43 6.85 27.14
N GLU A 53 22.46 6.17 27.66
CA GLU A 53 22.87 4.83 27.20
C GLU A 53 21.75 3.76 27.32
N PHE A 54 20.91 3.84 28.36
CA PHE A 54 19.76 2.95 28.51
C PHE A 54 18.69 3.24 27.47
N LEU A 55 18.37 4.53 27.25
CA LEU A 55 17.39 4.94 26.24
C LEU A 55 17.86 4.58 24.83
N ASP A 56 19.09 4.90 24.46
CA ASP A 56 19.67 4.55 23.15
C ASP A 56 19.66 3.02 22.94
N SER A 57 19.97 2.24 23.98
CA SER A 57 19.91 0.78 23.91
C SER A 57 18.48 0.23 23.85
N LEU A 58 17.51 0.87 24.51
CA LEU A 58 16.09 0.51 24.47
C LEU A 58 15.52 0.73 23.06
N VAL A 59 15.72 1.93 22.51
CA VAL A 59 15.33 2.28 21.13
C VAL A 59 15.96 1.30 20.15
N ALA A 60 17.28 1.09 20.22
CA ALA A 60 17.97 0.16 19.32
C ALA A 60 17.48 -1.30 19.46
N ALA A 61 17.12 -1.76 20.66
CA ALA A 61 16.59 -3.10 20.88
C ALA A 61 15.16 -3.27 20.33
N VAL A 62 14.29 -2.28 20.56
CA VAL A 62 12.90 -2.26 20.06
C VAL A 62 12.89 -2.23 18.54
N SER A 63 13.56 -1.25 17.91
CA SER A 63 13.60 -1.12 16.44
C SER A 63 14.18 -2.37 15.77
N ARG A 64 15.27 -2.94 16.32
CA ARG A 64 15.88 -4.18 15.81
C ARG A 64 14.93 -5.38 15.91
N TYR A 65 14.22 -5.51 17.02
CA TYR A 65 13.32 -6.64 17.24
C TYR A 65 12.03 -6.52 16.40
N ALA A 66 11.48 -5.31 16.26
CA ALA A 66 10.41 -5.00 15.32
C ALA A 66 10.80 -5.36 13.87
N GLN A 67 11.99 -4.95 13.41
CA GLN A 67 12.52 -5.34 12.10
C GLN A 67 12.63 -6.87 11.92
N GLN A 68 13.03 -7.60 12.96
CA GLN A 68 13.11 -9.07 12.92
C GLN A 68 11.72 -9.73 12.83
N LEU A 69 10.72 -9.20 13.53
CA LEU A 69 9.34 -9.67 13.46
C LEU A 69 8.73 -9.42 12.05
N LEU A 70 8.83 -8.19 11.55
CA LEU A 70 8.26 -7.77 10.28
C LEU A 70 8.94 -8.44 9.06
N SER A 71 10.25 -8.61 9.09
CA SER A 71 10.99 -9.23 7.97
C SER A 71 11.00 -10.77 8.00
N GLY A 72 10.64 -11.38 9.13
CA GLY A 72 10.85 -12.82 9.38
C GLY A 72 12.32 -13.26 9.38
N VAL A 73 13.26 -12.33 9.30
CA VAL A 73 14.71 -12.60 9.19
C VAL A 73 15.40 -12.33 10.51
N SER A 74 16.07 -13.36 11.05
CA SER A 74 16.92 -13.21 12.24
C SER A 74 18.20 -12.44 11.91
N SER A 75 18.28 -11.18 12.33
CA SER A 75 19.49 -10.36 12.20
C SER A 75 20.52 -10.75 13.27
N PRO A 76 21.73 -11.23 12.91
CA PRO A 76 22.77 -11.58 13.89
C PRO A 76 23.33 -10.33 14.57
N HIS A 77 23.63 -10.40 15.87
CA HIS A 77 24.26 -9.29 16.60
C HIS A 77 25.76 -9.26 16.29
N LEU A 78 26.25 -8.12 15.77
CA LEU A 78 27.66 -7.95 15.37
C LEU A 78 28.55 -7.29 16.45
N GLY A 79 28.03 -7.05 17.65
CA GLY A 79 28.78 -6.49 18.78
C GLY A 79 29.52 -7.54 19.61
N THR A 80 30.68 -7.16 20.15
CA THR A 80 31.54 -8.01 20.98
C THR A 80 31.12 -8.06 22.46
N ALA A 81 30.13 -7.26 22.86
CA ALA A 81 29.58 -7.19 24.21
C ALA A 81 28.05 -7.14 24.15
N PRO A 82 27.32 -7.73 25.12
CA PRO A 82 25.86 -7.66 25.15
C PRO A 82 25.38 -6.20 25.34
N PRO A 83 24.30 -5.78 24.65
CA PRO A 83 23.70 -4.46 24.86
C PRO A 83 23.08 -4.34 26.27
N ILE A 84 22.80 -3.11 26.70
CA ILE A 84 22.14 -2.84 28.00
C ILE A 84 20.71 -3.39 28.00
N VAL A 85 20.04 -3.31 26.84
CA VAL A 85 18.70 -3.83 26.61
C VAL A 85 18.73 -4.79 25.41
N GLU A 86 18.09 -5.94 25.55
CA GLU A 86 17.93 -6.93 24.49
C GLU A 86 16.48 -7.43 24.47
N ILE A 87 15.91 -7.69 23.28
CA ILE A 87 14.59 -8.31 23.17
C ILE A 87 14.70 -9.62 22.39
N LYS A 88 14.07 -10.68 22.90
CA LYS A 88 14.08 -12.04 22.33
C LYS A 88 12.66 -12.60 22.17
N PRO A 89 12.42 -13.48 21.19
CA PRO A 89 11.19 -14.26 21.14
C PRO A 89 11.12 -15.24 22.32
N GLY A 90 9.96 -15.33 22.96
CA GLY A 90 9.66 -16.27 24.03
C GLY A 90 8.90 -17.50 23.55
N GLU A 91 8.35 -18.26 24.51
CA GLU A 91 7.42 -19.36 24.21
C GLU A 91 6.04 -18.81 23.80
N GLY A 92 5.57 -19.15 22.61
CA GLY A 92 4.26 -18.72 22.11
C GLY A 92 4.23 -17.24 21.71
N ALA A 93 3.14 -16.54 22.05
CA ALA A 93 2.90 -15.13 21.73
C ALA A 93 3.48 -14.16 22.79
N TYR A 94 4.69 -14.46 23.28
CA TYR A 94 5.37 -13.67 24.30
C TYR A 94 6.77 -13.27 23.86
N HIS A 95 7.21 -12.12 24.36
CA HIS A 95 8.52 -11.52 24.07
C HIS A 95 9.26 -11.29 25.39
N HIS A 96 10.58 -11.46 25.41
CA HIS A 96 11.41 -11.27 26.60
C HIS A 96 12.25 -10.01 26.44
N LEU A 97 11.92 -8.97 27.20
CA LEU A 97 12.71 -7.74 27.33
C LEU A 97 13.70 -7.92 28.47
N ILE A 98 14.98 -8.04 28.13
CA ILE A 98 16.07 -8.34 29.05
C ILE A 98 16.87 -7.05 29.28
N VAL A 99 16.96 -6.59 30.52
CA VAL A 99 17.73 -5.41 30.92
C VAL A 99 18.94 -5.82 31.76
N HIS A 100 20.14 -5.58 31.21
CA HIS A 100 21.43 -5.84 31.83
C HIS A 100 21.90 -4.62 32.63
N GLN A 101 21.89 -4.73 33.96
CA GLN A 101 22.44 -3.68 34.82
C GLN A 101 23.97 -3.65 34.71
N GLN A 102 24.53 -2.50 34.30
CA GLN A 102 25.98 -2.32 34.25
C GLN A 102 26.56 -2.25 35.67
N PRO A 103 27.63 -3.01 36.00
CA PRO A 103 28.30 -2.88 37.28
C PRO A 103 29.01 -1.53 37.36
N LEU A 104 28.55 -0.67 38.28
CA LEU A 104 29.16 0.63 38.50
C LEU A 104 30.54 0.43 39.19
N ARG A 105 31.62 0.57 38.41
CA ARG A 105 33.06 0.58 38.79
C ARG A 105 33.80 -0.78 38.70
N GLU A 106 35.11 -0.70 38.47
CA GLU A 106 36.04 -1.82 38.26
C GLU A 106 35.95 -2.92 39.35
N PRO A 107 36.16 -4.21 38.98
CA PRO A 107 35.93 -5.33 39.88
C PRO A 107 37.02 -5.46 40.95
N LEU A 108 36.83 -4.77 42.07
CA LEU A 108 37.46 -5.12 43.35
C LEU A 108 36.52 -6.05 44.14
N SER A 109 36.49 -7.32 43.70
CA SER A 109 35.89 -8.55 44.32
C SER A 109 34.76 -9.20 43.51
N ASP A 110 34.92 -10.50 43.24
CA ASP A 110 34.00 -11.37 42.49
C ASP A 110 32.73 -11.75 43.29
N THR A 111 31.75 -10.85 43.52
CA THR A 111 30.45 -11.30 44.10
C THR A 111 29.20 -10.44 43.87
N ASN A 112 29.20 -9.38 43.06
CA ASN A 112 27.97 -8.60 42.80
C ASN A 112 27.73 -8.32 41.32
N VAL A 113 27.49 -9.38 40.56
CA VAL A 113 26.78 -9.30 39.27
C VAL A 113 25.29 -9.50 39.59
N GLN A 114 24.52 -8.41 39.60
CA GLN A 114 23.07 -8.47 39.71
C GLN A 114 22.53 -9.29 38.51
N PRO A 115 21.61 -10.25 38.70
CA PRO A 115 21.02 -10.96 37.56
C PRO A 115 20.30 -9.97 36.63
N PRO A 116 20.32 -10.20 35.30
CA PRO A 116 19.57 -9.36 34.37
C PRO A 116 18.07 -9.46 34.66
N LEU A 117 17.37 -8.34 34.50
CA LEU A 117 15.92 -8.30 34.66
C LEU A 117 15.26 -8.77 33.36
N ASP A 118 14.63 -9.93 33.39
CA ASP A 118 13.86 -10.50 32.29
C ASP A 118 12.37 -10.18 32.49
N VAL A 119 11.83 -9.34 31.61
CA VAL A 119 10.43 -8.88 31.60
C VAL A 119 9.70 -9.60 30.48
N LYS A 120 8.71 -10.42 30.84
CA LYS A 120 7.84 -11.12 29.89
C LYS A 120 6.72 -10.19 29.41
N LEU A 121 6.78 -9.80 28.13
CA LEU A 121 5.79 -8.97 27.45
C LEU A 121 4.81 -9.86 26.65
N THR A 122 3.52 -9.53 26.68
CA THR A 122 2.59 -9.93 25.63
C THR A 122 2.91 -9.21 24.33
N THR A 123 2.39 -9.71 23.20
CA THR A 123 2.45 -9.00 21.92
C THR A 123 1.88 -7.58 22.01
N VAL A 124 0.75 -7.37 22.70
CA VAL A 124 0.17 -6.02 22.92
C VAL A 124 1.11 -5.13 23.73
N GLN A 125 1.71 -5.63 24.82
CA GLN A 125 2.70 -4.89 25.62
C GLN A 125 3.95 -4.53 24.82
N PHE A 126 4.36 -5.37 23.86
CA PHE A 126 5.46 -5.05 22.96
C PHE A 126 5.08 -4.01 21.90
N TYR A 127 3.86 -4.05 21.35
CA TYR A 127 3.38 -3.00 20.44
C TYR A 127 3.25 -1.64 21.15
N ASP A 128 2.71 -1.58 22.37
CA ASP A 128 2.69 -0.33 23.15
C ASP A 128 4.11 0.19 23.47
N LEU A 129 5.10 -0.69 23.62
CA LEU A 129 6.51 -0.28 23.77
C LEU A 129 7.12 0.23 22.45
N MET A 130 6.72 -0.34 21.31
CA MET A 130 7.12 0.12 19.97
C MET A 130 6.58 1.52 19.70
N GLU A 131 5.27 1.70 19.83
CA GLU A 131 4.57 2.97 19.63
C GLU A 131 5.09 4.08 20.57
N ALA A 132 5.41 3.75 21.84
CA ALA A 132 6.04 4.72 22.75
C ALA A 132 7.43 5.18 22.30
N VAL A 133 8.20 4.31 21.62
CA VAL A 133 9.50 4.64 21.04
C VAL A 133 9.33 5.44 19.74
N ASP A 134 8.36 5.10 18.90
CA ASP A 134 8.14 5.78 17.63
C ASP A 134 7.56 7.20 17.85
N GLN A 135 6.65 7.39 18.83
CA GLN A 135 6.21 8.73 19.25
C GLN A 135 7.35 9.59 19.81
N LEU A 136 8.31 8.99 20.52
CA LEU A 136 9.52 9.68 20.97
C LEU A 136 10.40 10.10 19.79
N LEU A 137 10.59 9.22 18.80
CA LEU A 137 11.41 9.51 17.62
C LEU A 137 10.75 10.56 16.69
N ALA A 138 9.42 10.63 16.67
CA ALA A 138 8.67 11.67 15.97
C ALA A 138 8.68 13.04 16.69
N ASP A 139 8.90 13.07 18.02
CA ASP A 139 8.95 14.30 18.81
C ASP A 139 10.26 15.07 18.61
N THR A 140 10.29 15.88 17.54
CA THR A 140 11.38 16.83 17.24
C THR A 140 11.74 17.79 18.38
N GLN A 141 10.91 17.91 19.43
CA GLN A 141 11.17 18.75 20.61
C GLN A 141 11.81 17.98 21.78
N THR A 142 12.13 16.69 21.61
CA THR A 142 12.69 15.83 22.65
C THR A 142 13.84 14.98 22.12
N LEU A 143 15.06 15.34 22.53
CA LEU A 143 16.31 14.71 22.10
C LEU A 143 16.45 14.62 20.57
N PRO A 144 16.55 15.74 19.83
CA PRO A 144 16.68 15.72 18.36
C PRO A 144 17.93 14.98 17.85
N ASP A 145 18.91 14.70 18.71
CA ASP A 145 20.09 13.87 18.41
C ASP A 145 19.82 12.34 18.58
N LEU A 146 18.61 11.94 18.95
CA LEU A 146 18.20 10.54 19.09
C LEU A 146 17.70 10.04 17.73
N THR A 147 18.31 8.98 17.21
CA THR A 147 17.96 8.41 15.90
C THR A 147 17.95 6.89 15.96
N ALA A 148 16.91 6.27 15.37
CA ALA A 148 16.84 4.82 15.23
C ALA A 148 17.79 4.33 14.12
N GLN A 149 18.64 3.36 14.44
CA GLN A 149 19.58 2.77 13.48
C GLN A 149 18.95 1.58 12.76
N PHE A 150 18.13 1.87 11.75
CA PHE A 150 17.55 0.84 10.88
C PHE A 150 18.62 0.27 9.93
N GLN A 151 18.93 -1.04 10.05
CA GLN A 151 19.83 -1.72 9.12
C GLN A 151 19.04 -2.37 7.99
N ALA A 152 19.44 -2.12 6.74
CA ALA A 152 18.83 -2.76 5.57
C ALA A 152 19.09 -4.28 5.60
N VAL A 153 18.01 -5.07 5.64
CA VAL A 153 18.09 -6.54 5.67
C VAL A 153 18.73 -7.04 4.37
N SER A 154 19.89 -7.70 4.47
CA SER A 154 20.60 -8.15 3.27
C SER A 154 19.82 -9.23 2.53
N ARG A 155 19.72 -9.12 1.19
CA ARG A 155 19.08 -10.12 0.30
C ARG A 155 19.65 -11.56 0.43
N ARG A 156 20.75 -11.75 1.18
CA ARG A 156 21.34 -13.07 1.46
C ARG A 156 20.67 -13.82 2.61
N LEU A 157 19.89 -13.13 3.44
CA LEU A 157 19.19 -13.71 4.60
C LEU A 157 17.70 -13.96 4.32
N VAL A 158 17.15 -13.37 3.24
CA VAL A 158 15.80 -13.66 2.74
C VAL A 158 15.82 -15.03 2.04
N GLN A 159 15.03 -15.98 2.53
CA GLN A 159 14.89 -17.27 1.85
C GLN A 159 14.17 -17.08 0.51
N PRO A 160 14.66 -17.64 -0.61
CA PRO A 160 13.96 -17.56 -1.89
C PRO A 160 12.61 -18.27 -1.84
N THR A 161 11.52 -17.52 -2.07
CA THR A 161 10.14 -18.04 -2.14
C THR A 161 9.90 -18.99 -3.32
N GLU A 162 10.83 -19.06 -4.29
CA GLU A 162 10.70 -19.89 -5.49
C GLU A 162 11.68 -21.08 -5.49
N PRO A 163 11.24 -22.28 -5.93
CA PRO A 163 12.13 -23.40 -6.14
C PRO A 163 13.13 -23.09 -7.27
N VAL A 164 14.39 -23.51 -7.07
CA VAL A 164 15.53 -23.27 -7.99
C VAL A 164 15.24 -23.66 -9.45
N VAL A 165 14.32 -24.61 -9.67
CA VAL A 165 13.89 -25.08 -10.99
C VAL A 165 13.15 -23.99 -11.80
N GLN A 166 12.31 -23.16 -11.17
CA GLN A 166 11.60 -22.08 -11.87
C GLN A 166 12.55 -20.93 -12.27
N ARG A 167 13.52 -20.60 -11.42
CA ARG A 167 14.54 -19.56 -11.71
C ARG A 167 15.48 -19.89 -12.87
N ALA A 168 15.51 -21.14 -13.33
CA ALA A 168 16.36 -21.57 -14.45
C ALA A 168 15.73 -21.32 -15.83
N ALA A 169 14.42 -21.06 -15.92
CA ALA A 169 13.70 -20.92 -17.19
C ALA A 169 14.30 -19.85 -18.15
N PRO A 170 14.55 -18.58 -17.75
CA PRO A 170 15.13 -17.59 -18.65
C PRO A 170 16.58 -17.90 -19.04
N ALA A 171 17.36 -18.53 -18.14
CA ALA A 171 18.75 -18.91 -18.42
C ALA A 171 18.84 -20.04 -19.45
N ALA A 172 17.95 -21.03 -19.39
CA ALA A 172 17.86 -22.12 -20.36
C ALA A 172 17.46 -21.61 -21.75
N LEU A 173 16.51 -20.66 -21.80
CA LEU A 173 16.03 -20.07 -23.05
C LEU A 173 17.10 -19.20 -23.73
N GLY A 174 17.83 -18.38 -22.94
CA GLY A 174 18.97 -17.59 -23.45
C GLY A 174 20.12 -18.44 -24.00
N ALA A 175 20.45 -19.55 -23.35
CA ALA A 175 21.47 -20.48 -23.83
C ALA A 175 21.12 -21.13 -25.18
N ALA A 176 19.83 -21.46 -25.39
CA ALA A 176 19.35 -22.04 -26.64
C ALA A 176 19.44 -21.04 -27.82
N VAL A 177 19.07 -19.77 -27.60
CA VAL A 177 19.15 -18.72 -28.62
C VAL A 177 20.60 -18.42 -29.01
N LEU A 178 21.52 -18.37 -28.04
CA LEU A 178 22.95 -18.18 -28.31
C LEU A 178 23.53 -19.31 -29.17
N ALA A 179 23.17 -20.57 -28.85
CA ALA A 179 23.61 -21.73 -29.61
C ALA A 179 23.08 -21.72 -31.05
N ALA A 180 21.80 -21.35 -31.26
CA ALA A 180 21.20 -21.21 -32.58
C ALA A 180 21.86 -20.10 -33.41
N ALA A 181 22.15 -18.94 -32.81
CA ALA A 181 22.84 -17.83 -33.47
C ALA A 181 24.28 -18.20 -33.87
N GLY A 182 25.02 -18.91 -33.01
CA GLY A 182 26.35 -19.42 -33.34
C GLY A 182 26.35 -20.42 -34.51
N LEU A 183 25.32 -21.27 -34.57
CA LEU A 183 25.12 -22.21 -35.68
C LEU A 183 24.76 -21.49 -36.99
N ALA A 184 23.94 -20.44 -36.93
CA ALA A 184 23.60 -19.62 -38.10
C ALA A 184 24.83 -18.88 -38.66
N LEU A 185 25.64 -18.27 -37.78
CA LEU A 185 26.87 -17.56 -38.17
C LEU A 185 27.95 -18.48 -38.76
N PHE A 186 27.95 -19.77 -38.43
CA PHE A 186 28.86 -20.74 -39.07
C PHE A 186 28.60 -20.93 -40.58
N PHE A 187 27.38 -20.66 -41.05
CA PHE A 187 27.03 -20.74 -42.47
C PHE A 187 27.16 -19.42 -43.23
N VAL A 188 27.54 -18.33 -42.57
CA VAL A 188 27.84 -17.05 -43.23
C VAL A 188 29.28 -17.07 -43.72
N PRO A 189 29.56 -16.92 -45.03
CA PRO A 189 30.93 -16.85 -45.54
C PRO A 189 31.66 -15.64 -44.91
N PRO A 190 32.93 -15.78 -44.50
CA PRO A 190 33.70 -14.65 -44.01
C PRO A 190 33.82 -13.59 -45.11
N PRO A 191 33.54 -12.30 -44.84
CA PRO A 191 33.59 -11.26 -45.85
C PRO A 191 35.03 -11.03 -46.34
N GLU A 192 35.19 -10.86 -47.65
CA GLU A 192 36.47 -10.51 -48.24
C GLU A 192 36.78 -9.03 -47.99
N PHE A 193 37.92 -8.75 -47.35
CA PHE A 193 38.42 -7.40 -47.14
C PHE A 193 39.19 -6.93 -48.37
N GLU A 194 38.59 -6.04 -49.17
CA GLU A 194 39.30 -5.30 -50.21
C GLU A 194 39.90 -4.01 -49.62
N PRO A 195 41.24 -3.86 -49.54
CA PRO A 195 41.86 -2.73 -48.86
C PRO A 195 41.93 -1.49 -49.77
N THR A 196 40.87 -0.69 -49.79
CA THR A 196 40.83 0.58 -50.51
C THR A 196 41.78 1.60 -49.88
N ARG A 197 42.85 1.94 -50.61
CA ARG A 197 43.83 2.98 -50.25
C ARG A 197 43.15 4.35 -50.05
N PRO A 198 43.42 5.09 -48.95
CA PRO A 198 42.94 6.46 -48.81
C PRO A 198 43.72 7.40 -49.75
N GLY A 199 43.00 8.11 -50.62
CA GLY A 199 43.50 9.21 -51.45
C GLY A 199 42.92 10.53 -50.96
N SER A 200 43.76 11.56 -50.91
CA SER A 200 43.47 12.89 -50.32
C SER A 200 42.53 13.77 -51.14
N GLU A 201 42.14 14.90 -50.50
CA GLU A 201 41.52 16.16 -50.99
C GLU A 201 40.13 16.39 -50.38
N SER A 202 39.93 17.13 -49.28
CA SER A 202 40.47 18.42 -48.81
C SER A 202 39.93 19.64 -49.58
N ALA A 203 38.80 20.19 -49.11
CA ALA A 203 38.27 21.50 -49.53
C ALA A 203 37.43 22.19 -48.41
N THR A 204 38.07 22.53 -47.30
CA THR A 204 37.75 23.72 -46.45
C THR A 204 38.44 24.94 -47.12
N PRO A 205 38.14 26.24 -46.84
CA PRO A 205 37.58 26.86 -45.63
C PRO A 205 36.53 27.98 -45.94
N ALA A 206 36.14 28.97 -45.11
CA ALA A 206 36.50 29.51 -43.78
C ALA A 206 35.24 30.21 -43.17
N GLU A 207 35.14 30.80 -41.97
CA GLU A 207 36.04 31.10 -40.82
C GLU A 207 35.40 30.52 -39.52
N SER A 208 36.04 30.37 -38.34
CA SER A 208 36.85 31.25 -37.46
C SER A 208 35.99 32.30 -36.72
N SER A 209 36.06 32.54 -35.40
CA SER A 209 37.08 32.32 -34.33
C SER A 209 36.37 32.34 -32.94
N THR A 210 36.91 32.00 -31.75
CA THR A 210 38.29 31.72 -31.27
C THR A 210 38.26 30.92 -29.94
N ASN A 211 39.33 30.16 -29.66
CA ASN A 211 39.60 29.35 -28.45
C ASN A 211 40.50 30.17 -27.45
N PRO A 212 41.19 29.60 -26.42
CA PRO A 212 40.91 28.50 -25.45
C PRO A 212 41.19 28.89 -23.96
N LEU A 213 40.95 27.99 -22.98
CA LEU A 213 42.03 27.41 -22.11
C LEU A 213 41.54 26.20 -21.27
N GLU A 214 42.49 25.43 -20.74
CA GLU A 214 42.39 24.11 -20.09
C GLU A 214 41.97 24.12 -18.60
N THR A 215 41.52 22.95 -18.08
CA THR A 215 42.09 22.19 -16.92
C THR A 215 41.02 21.52 -16.02
N SER A 216 41.32 20.30 -15.52
CA SER A 216 40.53 19.46 -14.56
C SER A 216 40.97 19.71 -13.09
N PRO A 217 40.53 18.96 -12.05
CA PRO A 217 39.21 18.40 -11.70
C PRO A 217 38.77 18.69 -10.23
N ASP A 218 37.44 18.62 -9.94
CA ASP A 218 36.82 18.45 -8.58
C ASP A 218 37.09 19.58 -7.52
N PRO A 219 36.40 19.67 -6.34
CA PRO A 219 35.27 18.88 -5.84
C PRO A 219 34.08 19.68 -5.21
N ALA A 220 33.05 18.92 -4.80
CA ALA A 220 32.14 19.14 -3.65
C ALA A 220 30.94 20.12 -3.68
N ALA A 221 29.82 19.59 -3.14
CA ALA A 221 28.73 20.22 -2.37
C ALA A 221 27.63 21.07 -3.08
N GLY A 222 26.41 20.93 -2.53
CA GLY A 222 25.14 21.58 -2.90
C GLY A 222 24.24 20.68 -3.75
N GLU A 223 22.94 20.47 -3.50
CA GLU A 223 21.99 20.78 -2.41
C GLU A 223 20.66 20.09 -2.84
N GLN A 224 19.69 19.90 -1.92
CA GLN A 224 18.35 19.34 -2.23
C GLN A 224 17.47 20.29 -3.07
N PRO A 225 16.47 19.76 -3.80
CA PRO A 225 15.06 19.83 -3.33
C PRO A 225 14.41 18.42 -3.26
N THR A 226 13.83 17.98 -2.13
CA THR A 226 12.41 18.09 -1.67
C THR A 226 11.49 16.98 -2.20
N GLU A 227 10.38 16.74 -1.47
CA GLU A 227 9.23 15.86 -1.79
C GLU A 227 9.49 14.33 -1.70
N GLN A 228 8.58 13.51 -1.16
CA GLN A 228 7.43 13.80 -0.27
C GLN A 228 7.12 12.53 0.55
N ASP A 229 6.63 12.69 1.77
CA ASP A 229 6.26 11.60 2.69
C ASP A 229 4.88 11.02 2.32
N ASN A 230 4.72 9.71 2.43
CA ASN A 230 3.41 9.07 2.45
C ASN A 230 3.48 7.82 3.36
N SER A 231 3.15 8.02 4.63
CA SER A 231 3.10 6.97 5.65
C SER A 231 1.66 6.46 5.79
N SER A 232 1.49 5.13 5.77
CA SER A 232 0.20 4.45 5.87
C SER A 232 0.04 3.82 7.26
N THR A 233 -1.16 3.93 7.84
CA THR A 233 -1.47 3.56 9.24
C THR A 233 -2.55 2.47 9.28
N GLU A 234 -2.33 1.43 10.10
CA GLU A 234 -3.36 0.42 10.42
C GLU A 234 -4.23 0.86 11.64
N PRO A 235 -5.54 0.55 11.67
CA PRO A 235 -6.40 0.85 12.80
C PRO A 235 -6.55 -0.30 13.81
N SER A 236 -6.92 0.04 15.05
CA SER A 236 -7.20 -0.89 16.15
C SER A 236 -8.53 -0.57 16.86
N SER A 237 -8.99 -1.49 17.72
CA SER A 237 -10.40 -1.79 18.00
C SER A 237 -11.25 -0.74 18.75
N ASP A 238 -12.48 -0.60 18.24
CA ASP A 238 -13.73 0.05 18.69
C ASP A 238 -13.83 0.47 20.19
N PRO A 239 -14.16 1.75 20.47
CA PRO A 239 -15.54 2.25 20.36
C PRO A 239 -15.74 3.35 19.30
N THR A 240 -14.78 3.47 18.38
CA THR A 240 -14.69 4.50 17.33
C THR A 240 -15.71 4.31 16.20
N ALA A 241 -15.98 3.08 15.75
CA ALA A 241 -16.76 2.82 14.53
C ALA A 241 -18.21 3.33 14.62
N ALA A 242 -18.80 3.29 15.82
CA ALA A 242 -20.12 3.85 16.07
C ALA A 242 -20.15 5.39 16.11
N ALA A 243 -19.02 6.04 16.42
CA ALA A 243 -18.85 7.49 16.35
C ALA A 243 -18.55 7.95 14.91
N ASP A 244 -17.80 7.16 14.14
CA ASP A 244 -17.52 7.42 12.72
C ASP A 244 -18.79 7.45 11.87
N LEU A 245 -19.77 6.59 12.16
CA LEU A 245 -21.08 6.65 11.48
C LEU A 245 -21.87 7.94 11.74
N GLU A 246 -21.64 8.66 12.85
CA GLU A 246 -22.33 9.92 13.13
C GLU A 246 -21.76 11.09 12.30
N ARG A 247 -20.44 11.12 12.04
CA ARG A 247 -19.84 12.12 11.13
C ARG A 247 -20.20 11.87 9.66
N LEU A 248 -20.42 10.61 9.29
CA LEU A 248 -20.79 10.20 7.93
C LEU A 248 -22.24 10.56 7.54
N LYS A 249 -23.12 10.89 8.51
CA LYS A 249 -24.50 11.35 8.24
C LYS A 249 -24.61 12.63 7.40
N THR A 250 -23.54 13.40 7.30
CA THR A 250 -23.49 14.64 6.50
C THR A 250 -22.69 14.50 5.21
N ALA A 251 -22.13 13.32 4.92
CA ALA A 251 -21.45 13.05 3.66
C ALA A 251 -22.45 13.01 2.49
N PRO A 252 -22.06 13.41 1.27
CA PRO A 252 -22.88 13.21 0.07
C PRO A 252 -23.21 11.73 -0.13
N ALA A 253 -24.45 11.42 -0.51
CA ALA A 253 -24.86 10.04 -0.78
C ALA A 253 -24.60 9.67 -2.25
N ILE A 254 -24.01 8.50 -2.49
CA ILE A 254 -23.97 7.87 -3.82
C ILE A 254 -25.42 7.53 -4.21
N ALA A 255 -25.88 8.11 -5.31
CA ALA A 255 -27.28 8.01 -5.75
C ALA A 255 -27.48 7.17 -7.03
N ASP A 256 -26.40 6.79 -7.72
CA ASP A 256 -26.47 6.00 -8.95
C ASP A 256 -26.68 4.50 -8.65
N ALA A 257 -27.68 3.90 -9.30
CA ALA A 257 -28.10 2.53 -9.00
C ALA A 257 -27.11 1.48 -9.54
N ALA A 258 -26.44 1.72 -10.68
CA ALA A 258 -25.46 0.80 -11.23
C ALA A 258 -24.20 0.76 -10.35
N THR A 259 -23.74 1.94 -9.91
CA THR A 259 -22.67 2.11 -8.93
C THR A 259 -22.98 1.40 -7.62
N ILE A 260 -24.18 1.60 -7.05
CA ILE A 260 -24.57 0.93 -5.79
C ILE A 260 -24.54 -0.61 -5.96
N ALA A 261 -24.95 -1.14 -7.11
CA ALA A 261 -24.87 -2.57 -7.39
C ALA A 261 -23.43 -3.09 -7.53
N LEU A 262 -22.54 -2.33 -8.17
CA LEU A 262 -21.10 -2.66 -8.23
C LEU A 262 -20.48 -2.66 -6.83
N LEU A 263 -20.63 -1.58 -6.07
CA LEU A 263 -20.18 -1.48 -4.67
C LEU A 263 -20.74 -2.63 -3.80
N GLN A 264 -22.02 -2.96 -3.94
CA GLN A 264 -22.62 -4.11 -3.26
C GLN A 264 -21.90 -5.41 -3.60
N SER A 265 -21.60 -5.66 -4.88
CA SER A 265 -20.92 -6.88 -5.33
C SER A 265 -19.48 -6.97 -4.84
N ASP A 266 -18.72 -5.86 -4.91
CA ASP A 266 -17.32 -5.80 -4.47
C ASP A 266 -17.19 -5.93 -2.96
N VAL A 267 -18.02 -5.22 -2.19
CA VAL A 267 -18.06 -5.35 -0.72
C VAL A 267 -18.48 -6.76 -0.33
N THR A 268 -19.49 -7.36 -0.97
CA THR A 268 -19.90 -8.75 -0.70
C THR A 268 -18.72 -9.70 -0.91
N ARG A 269 -18.02 -9.59 -2.05
CA ARG A 269 -16.85 -10.40 -2.38
C ARG A 269 -15.71 -10.21 -1.37
N ARG A 270 -15.32 -8.96 -1.07
CA ARG A 270 -14.25 -8.62 -0.12
C ARG A 270 -14.53 -9.16 1.29
N LEU A 271 -15.78 -9.02 1.77
CA LEU A 271 -16.20 -9.59 3.05
C LEU A 271 -16.21 -11.12 3.03
N GLN A 272 -16.72 -11.75 1.95
CA GLN A 272 -16.81 -13.20 1.82
C GLN A 272 -15.42 -13.87 1.73
N GLU A 273 -14.47 -13.23 1.04
CA GLU A 273 -13.06 -13.65 0.95
C GLU A 273 -12.35 -13.51 2.30
N ALA A 274 -12.43 -12.34 2.95
CA ALA A 274 -11.82 -12.11 4.26
C ALA A 274 -12.43 -12.97 5.39
N TRP A 275 -13.65 -13.45 5.21
CA TRP A 275 -14.36 -14.31 6.18
C TRP A 275 -14.25 -15.83 5.89
N ALA A 276 -13.41 -16.23 4.93
CA ALA A 276 -13.30 -17.63 4.51
C ALA A 276 -12.88 -18.58 5.65
N ASP A 277 -11.87 -18.18 6.43
CA ASP A 277 -11.25 -18.98 7.51
C ASP A 277 -11.76 -18.64 8.93
N ALA A 278 -12.73 -17.74 9.05
CA ALA A 278 -13.23 -17.24 10.33
C ALA A 278 -14.23 -18.21 11.02
N PRO A 279 -14.37 -18.16 12.36
CA PRO A 279 -15.37 -18.95 13.08
C PRO A 279 -16.80 -18.65 12.62
N ARG A 280 -17.59 -19.68 12.33
CA ARG A 280 -19.01 -19.49 11.96
C ARG A 280 -19.85 -19.09 13.18
N PRO A 281 -20.74 -18.08 13.03
CA PRO A 281 -21.47 -17.50 14.13
C PRO A 281 -22.67 -18.38 14.51
N ARG A 282 -23.23 -18.14 15.70
CA ARG A 282 -24.36 -18.94 16.21
C ARG A 282 -25.73 -18.53 15.66
N GLY A 283 -25.79 -17.41 14.96
CA GLY A 283 -26.95 -16.80 14.34
C GLY A 283 -26.48 -15.70 13.38
N ASP A 284 -27.43 -15.01 12.74
CA ASP A 284 -27.09 -13.96 11.77
C ASP A 284 -26.52 -12.72 12.48
N LEU A 285 -25.32 -12.29 12.09
CA LEU A 285 -24.70 -11.05 12.57
C LEU A 285 -24.99 -9.95 11.55
N ALA A 286 -25.83 -8.98 11.93
CA ALA A 286 -26.22 -7.87 11.05
C ALA A 286 -25.51 -6.57 11.45
N TYR A 287 -24.91 -5.90 10.47
CA TYR A 287 -24.19 -4.64 10.62
C TYR A 287 -24.61 -3.66 9.53
N ARG A 288 -24.99 -2.44 9.91
CA ARG A 288 -25.06 -1.31 8.99
C ARG A 288 -23.65 -0.78 8.77
N MET A 289 -23.27 -0.56 7.52
CA MET A 289 -21.97 -0.02 7.15
C MET A 289 -22.11 1.16 6.19
N VAL A 290 -21.13 2.05 6.24
CA VAL A 290 -20.93 3.12 5.29
C VAL A 290 -19.68 2.80 4.48
N VAL A 291 -19.77 2.94 3.16
CA VAL A 291 -18.72 2.58 2.21
C VAL A 291 -18.41 3.79 1.32
N SER A 292 -17.12 4.05 1.06
CA SER A 292 -16.65 5.13 0.19
C SER A 292 -16.89 4.84 -1.29
N GLU A 293 -16.50 5.80 -2.13
CA GLU A 293 -16.45 5.65 -3.58
C GLU A 293 -15.46 4.57 -4.06
N ASP A 294 -14.33 4.42 -3.38
CA ASP A 294 -13.31 3.37 -3.64
C ASP A 294 -13.69 1.99 -3.06
N GLY A 295 -14.87 1.84 -2.45
CA GLY A 295 -15.31 0.57 -1.86
C GLY A 295 -14.68 0.24 -0.49
N ASP A 296 -14.09 1.22 0.20
CA ASP A 296 -13.57 1.06 1.56
C ASP A 296 -14.65 1.27 2.62
N ILE A 297 -14.60 0.48 3.70
CA ILE A 297 -15.58 0.55 4.78
C ILE A 297 -15.16 1.67 5.73
N LEU A 298 -15.83 2.83 5.65
CA LEU A 298 -15.53 4.01 6.47
C LEU A 298 -16.04 3.91 7.92
N GLY A 299 -16.88 2.93 8.20
CA GLY A 299 -17.42 2.64 9.53
C GLY A 299 -18.59 1.67 9.49
N TYR A 300 -18.89 1.05 10.63
CA TYR A 300 -20.03 0.15 10.79
C TYR A 300 -20.69 0.28 12.17
N LYS A 301 -21.90 -0.26 12.27
CA LYS A 301 -22.71 -0.30 13.48
C LYS A 301 -23.54 -1.58 13.57
N TYR A 302 -23.58 -2.14 14.76
CA TYR A 302 -24.37 -3.31 15.14
C TYR A 302 -25.88 -3.06 14.97
N GLU A 303 -26.57 -3.93 14.23
CA GLU A 303 -28.04 -3.93 14.11
C GLU A 303 -28.70 -4.99 15.03
N ASN A 304 -27.93 -5.89 15.63
CA ASN A 304 -28.43 -6.83 16.65
C ASN A 304 -27.40 -7.13 17.76
N ASP A 305 -27.87 -7.65 18.90
CA ASP A 305 -27.03 -7.95 20.07
C ASP A 305 -25.95 -9.03 19.79
N LEU A 306 -26.22 -9.93 18.84
CA LEU A 306 -25.28 -11.00 18.47
C LEU A 306 -24.09 -10.42 17.70
N ALA A 307 -24.34 -9.46 16.80
CA ALA A 307 -23.34 -8.74 16.04
C ALA A 307 -22.37 -7.97 16.93
N LEU A 308 -22.86 -7.39 18.05
CA LEU A 308 -22.01 -6.77 19.07
C LEU A 308 -21.17 -7.81 19.83
N ALA A 309 -21.74 -8.97 20.15
CA ALA A 309 -21.07 -10.00 20.94
C ALA A 309 -20.06 -10.87 20.16
N GLU A 310 -20.20 -10.95 18.83
CA GLU A 310 -19.38 -11.79 17.95
C GLU A 310 -18.67 -10.97 16.83
N VAL A 311 -18.49 -9.64 17.01
CA VAL A 311 -17.83 -8.76 16.03
C VAL A 311 -16.42 -9.20 15.64
N ASP A 312 -15.63 -9.67 16.61
CA ASP A 312 -14.26 -10.17 16.40
C ASP A 312 -14.22 -11.46 15.55
N ASN A 313 -15.36 -12.10 15.30
CA ASN A 313 -15.48 -13.24 14.38
C ASN A 313 -15.83 -12.79 12.95
N THR A 314 -15.90 -11.48 12.68
CA THR A 314 -16.13 -10.90 11.34
C THR A 314 -14.88 -10.16 10.85
N PRO A 315 -14.69 -9.96 9.54
CA PRO A 315 -13.55 -9.20 9.03
C PRO A 315 -13.74 -7.69 9.18
N LEU A 316 -14.90 -7.20 9.65
CA LEU A 316 -15.22 -5.77 9.72
C LEU A 316 -14.19 -4.92 10.50
N PRO A 317 -13.69 -5.33 11.69
CA PRO A 317 -12.68 -4.56 12.41
C PRO A 317 -11.35 -4.39 11.65
N GLN A 318 -11.04 -5.30 10.74
CA GLN A 318 -9.80 -5.31 9.94
C GLN A 318 -9.96 -4.58 8.61
N LEU A 319 -11.19 -4.52 8.09
CA LEU A 319 -11.51 -3.87 6.81
C LEU A 319 -12.04 -2.45 6.96
N THR A 320 -12.22 -1.95 8.19
CA THR A 320 -12.67 -0.59 8.45
C THR A 320 -11.51 0.38 8.35
N PHE A 321 -11.59 1.29 7.38
CA PHE A 321 -10.62 2.36 7.20
C PHE A 321 -10.88 3.49 8.21
N VAL A 322 -9.86 3.84 9.01
CA VAL A 322 -9.91 4.98 9.92
C VAL A 322 -8.97 6.06 9.35
N PRO A 323 -9.50 7.17 8.78
CA PRO A 323 -8.65 8.21 8.23
C PRO A 323 -7.83 8.90 9.33
N VAL A 324 -6.60 9.28 8.96
CA VAL A 324 -5.54 9.79 9.85
C VAL A 324 -5.96 11.03 10.65
N ASP A 325 -6.85 11.87 10.09
CA ASP A 325 -7.41 13.05 10.75
C ASP A 325 -8.93 12.91 10.98
N ALA A 326 -9.32 12.36 12.13
CA ALA A 326 -10.72 12.20 12.53
C ALA A 326 -11.51 13.52 12.74
N ALA A 327 -10.86 14.68 12.58
CA ALA A 327 -11.44 16.02 12.81
C ALA A 327 -12.01 16.70 11.54
N GLU A 328 -11.64 16.25 10.34
CA GLU A 328 -12.17 16.80 9.07
C GLU A 328 -13.55 16.18 8.75
N PRO A 329 -14.50 16.97 8.19
CA PRO A 329 -15.76 16.43 7.68
C PRO A 329 -15.49 15.60 6.41
N VAL A 330 -16.10 14.43 6.35
CA VAL A 330 -16.02 13.51 5.20
C VAL A 330 -16.66 14.18 3.97
N ARG A 331 -15.89 14.36 2.90
CA ARG A 331 -16.31 15.04 1.65
C ARG A 331 -16.56 14.08 0.47
N GLU A 332 -15.93 12.90 0.50
CA GLU A 332 -16.17 11.76 -0.40
C GLU A 332 -17.65 11.35 -0.40
N GLN A 333 -18.11 10.80 -1.53
CA GLN A 333 -19.45 10.27 -1.64
C GLN A 333 -19.53 8.89 -0.99
N VAL A 334 -20.64 8.60 -0.29
CA VAL A 334 -20.79 7.34 0.45
C VAL A 334 -22.08 6.60 0.14
N ALA A 335 -21.99 5.26 0.13
CA ALA A 335 -23.14 4.35 0.07
C ALA A 335 -23.38 3.71 1.45
N GLN A 336 -24.64 3.31 1.72
CA GLN A 336 -25.02 2.63 2.96
C GLN A 336 -25.58 1.24 2.67
N PHE A 337 -25.03 0.24 3.36
CA PHE A 337 -25.42 -1.16 3.24
C PHE A 337 -25.71 -1.79 4.60
N ILE A 338 -26.47 -2.88 4.61
CA ILE A 338 -26.57 -3.84 5.71
C ILE A 338 -25.86 -5.12 5.27
N ALA A 339 -24.75 -5.44 5.94
CA ALA A 339 -24.04 -6.70 5.79
C ALA A 339 -24.53 -7.70 6.85
N THR A 340 -24.92 -8.90 6.39
CA THR A 340 -25.41 -10.00 7.23
C THR A 340 -24.50 -11.21 7.07
N PHE A 341 -23.83 -11.60 8.15
CA PHE A 341 -22.98 -12.78 8.20
C PHE A 341 -23.77 -13.97 8.74
N THR A 342 -24.03 -14.96 7.90
CA THR A 342 -24.93 -16.08 8.23
C THR A 342 -24.20 -17.29 8.85
N PRO A 343 -24.85 -18.11 9.71
CA PRO A 343 -24.28 -19.37 10.20
C PRO A 343 -23.89 -20.37 9.10
N ALA A 344 -24.44 -20.22 7.89
CA ALA A 344 -24.08 -21.03 6.72
C ALA A 344 -22.68 -20.68 6.16
N GLY A 345 -22.11 -19.53 6.52
CA GLY A 345 -20.84 -19.04 6.00
C GLY A 345 -20.95 -18.12 4.78
N GLU A 346 -22.16 -17.69 4.47
CA GLU A 346 -22.48 -16.74 3.39
C GLU A 346 -22.61 -15.32 3.97
N VAL A 347 -22.04 -14.34 3.28
CA VAL A 347 -22.21 -12.91 3.55
C VAL A 347 -23.24 -12.35 2.56
N VAL A 348 -24.29 -11.73 3.07
CA VAL A 348 -25.31 -11.05 2.25
C VAL A 348 -25.24 -9.56 2.54
N VAL A 349 -24.99 -8.74 1.52
CA VAL A 349 -24.96 -7.28 1.62
C VAL A 349 -26.17 -6.72 0.86
N GLU A 350 -26.97 -5.87 1.49
CA GLU A 350 -28.14 -5.21 0.89
C GLU A 350 -28.06 -3.68 1.04
N PRO A 351 -28.41 -2.87 0.02
CA PRO A 351 -28.43 -1.41 0.14
C PRO A 351 -29.55 -0.94 1.08
N VAL A 352 -29.24 0.03 1.94
CA VAL A 352 -30.20 0.61 2.91
C VAL A 352 -31.29 1.42 2.20
N ASP A 353 -30.88 2.26 1.26
CA ASP A 353 -31.75 3.14 0.48
C ASP A 353 -31.60 2.79 -1.00
N ALA A 354 -32.17 1.66 -1.42
CA ALA A 354 -32.22 1.29 -2.84
C ALA A 354 -32.98 2.38 -3.64
N PRO A 355 -32.33 3.09 -4.59
CA PRO A 355 -33.04 4.04 -5.43
C PRO A 355 -34.07 3.29 -6.29
N ALA A 356 -35.30 3.78 -6.32
CA ALA A 356 -36.29 3.24 -7.25
C ALA A 356 -35.78 3.46 -8.69
N GLU A 357 -35.68 2.36 -9.45
CA GLU A 357 -35.17 2.24 -10.83
C GLU A 357 -35.27 3.54 -11.63
N THR A 358 -34.23 4.37 -11.56
CA THR A 358 -34.14 5.59 -12.36
C THR A 358 -33.26 5.25 -13.56
N THR A 359 -33.87 5.30 -14.74
CA THR A 359 -33.27 4.91 -16.01
C THR A 359 -32.05 5.76 -16.38
N ALA A 360 -30.87 5.34 -15.92
CA ALA A 360 -29.58 5.74 -16.45
C ALA A 360 -29.28 4.89 -17.70
N ALA A 361 -29.75 5.34 -18.86
CA ALA A 361 -29.49 4.66 -20.12
C ALA A 361 -28.05 4.93 -20.59
N ALA A 362 -27.20 3.89 -20.52
CA ALA A 362 -25.98 3.62 -21.33
C ALA A 362 -24.89 2.84 -20.55
N ALA A 363 -24.92 2.82 -19.21
CA ALA A 363 -24.01 2.05 -18.35
C ALA A 363 -24.64 0.70 -17.92
N ALA A 364 -25.22 -0.04 -18.86
CA ALA A 364 -25.99 -1.25 -18.59
C ALA A 364 -25.20 -2.54 -18.86
N GLU A 365 -25.44 -3.58 -18.07
CA GLU A 365 -24.79 -4.90 -18.17
C GLU A 365 -24.68 -5.39 -19.64
N LEU A 366 -23.45 -5.59 -20.12
CA LEU A 366 -23.23 -6.00 -21.51
C LEU A 366 -23.49 -7.50 -21.66
N SER A 367 -24.70 -7.82 -22.15
CA SER A 367 -25.16 -9.18 -22.49
C SER A 367 -24.11 -9.99 -23.26
N THR A 368 -24.12 -11.32 -23.15
CA THR A 368 -23.17 -12.20 -23.87
C THR A 368 -23.19 -11.99 -25.39
N LEU A 369 -22.03 -11.92 -26.04
CA LEU A 369 -21.95 -11.77 -27.50
C LEU A 369 -22.56 -12.98 -28.22
N GLU A 370 -23.46 -12.72 -29.17
CA GLU A 370 -23.99 -13.77 -30.07
C GLU A 370 -23.05 -14.06 -31.24
N ASN A 371 -22.46 -13.01 -31.84
CA ASN A 371 -21.46 -13.14 -32.91
C ASN A 371 -20.21 -12.34 -32.55
N LYS A 372 -19.06 -13.00 -32.58
CA LYS A 372 -17.79 -12.45 -32.12
C LYS A 372 -16.83 -12.25 -33.29
N ILE A 373 -16.22 -11.07 -33.38
CA ILE A 373 -15.14 -10.78 -34.31
C ILE A 373 -13.93 -11.65 -33.93
N THR A 374 -13.39 -12.37 -34.90
CA THR A 374 -12.24 -13.30 -34.71
C THR A 374 -11.06 -12.98 -35.63
N ASP A 375 -11.21 -12.01 -36.53
CA ASP A 375 -10.12 -11.52 -37.38
C ASP A 375 -9.15 -10.67 -36.54
N GLY A 376 -7.89 -11.12 -36.47
CA GLY A 376 -6.88 -10.49 -35.61
C GLY A 376 -6.42 -9.12 -36.08
N ASP A 377 -6.44 -8.86 -37.39
CA ASP A 377 -6.09 -7.54 -37.93
C ASP A 377 -7.26 -6.56 -37.75
N ARG A 378 -8.52 -7.03 -37.82
CA ARG A 378 -9.68 -6.22 -37.44
C ARG A 378 -9.66 -5.88 -35.95
N ILE A 379 -9.38 -6.84 -35.07
CA ILE A 379 -9.29 -6.61 -33.62
C ILE A 379 -8.19 -5.57 -33.29
N ARG A 380 -7.02 -5.64 -33.96
CA ARG A 380 -5.95 -4.64 -33.81
C ARG A 380 -6.40 -3.25 -34.26
N ALA A 381 -7.06 -3.15 -35.41
CA ALA A 381 -7.56 -1.87 -35.93
C ALA A 381 -8.66 -1.26 -35.05
N LEU A 382 -9.55 -2.08 -34.49
CA LEU A 382 -10.58 -1.64 -33.54
C LEU A 382 -9.98 -1.17 -32.22
N ASN A 383 -8.98 -1.90 -31.69
CA ASN A 383 -8.27 -1.51 -30.47
C ASN A 383 -7.56 -0.16 -30.61
N SER A 384 -6.85 0.06 -31.73
CA SER A 384 -6.18 1.35 -31.98
C SER A 384 -7.17 2.49 -32.19
N ALA A 385 -8.27 2.26 -32.90
CA ALA A 385 -9.31 3.29 -33.09
C ALA A 385 -9.94 3.69 -31.76
N LEU A 386 -10.36 2.72 -30.94
CA LEU A 386 -10.91 2.98 -29.60
C LEU A 386 -9.93 3.73 -28.70
N TYR A 387 -8.65 3.38 -28.75
CA TYR A 387 -7.61 4.10 -28.01
C TYR A 387 -7.48 5.56 -28.46
N ASP A 388 -7.40 5.80 -29.78
CA ASP A 388 -7.25 7.15 -30.34
C ASP A 388 -8.50 8.00 -30.09
N ASP A 389 -9.71 7.43 -30.22
CA ASP A 389 -10.99 8.10 -30.00
C ASP A 389 -11.18 8.49 -28.53
N ILE A 390 -10.88 7.59 -27.58
CA ILE A 390 -10.90 7.91 -26.14
C ILE A 390 -9.85 8.99 -25.83
N LEU A 391 -8.61 8.84 -26.31
CA LEU A 391 -7.52 9.76 -26.00
C LEU A 391 -7.75 11.17 -26.56
N ALA A 392 -8.51 11.31 -27.65
CA ALA A 392 -8.85 12.60 -28.25
C ALA A 392 -9.80 13.44 -27.39
N GLU A 393 -10.65 12.80 -26.58
CA GLU A 393 -11.67 13.45 -25.74
C GLU A 393 -11.38 13.32 -24.22
N LEU A 394 -10.28 12.67 -23.83
CA LEU A 394 -9.92 12.43 -22.43
C LEU A 394 -9.45 13.71 -21.72
N GLU A 395 -10.28 14.24 -20.83
CA GLU A 395 -9.91 15.28 -19.85
C GLU A 395 -9.23 14.67 -18.60
N PRO A 396 -8.55 15.47 -17.75
CA PRO A 396 -7.99 14.98 -16.49
C PRO A 396 -9.10 14.47 -15.56
N LEU A 397 -9.04 13.19 -15.20
CA LEU A 397 -10.00 12.51 -14.32
C LEU A 397 -9.69 12.80 -12.84
N SER A 398 -10.72 12.78 -11.99
CA SER A 398 -10.60 12.94 -10.52
C SER A 398 -10.20 11.65 -9.79
N ALA A 399 -9.77 10.61 -10.52
CA ALA A 399 -9.63 9.24 -10.03
C ALA A 399 -8.46 9.03 -9.04
N SER A 400 -8.79 8.41 -7.91
CA SER A 400 -7.89 7.87 -6.86
C SER A 400 -7.38 6.46 -7.17
N GLU A 401 -8.08 5.70 -8.02
CA GLU A 401 -7.72 4.34 -8.42
C GLU A 401 -7.91 4.10 -9.93
N ASP A 402 -7.47 2.93 -10.42
CA ASP A 402 -7.62 2.52 -11.81
C ASP A 402 -9.11 2.30 -12.18
N LEU A 403 -9.65 3.12 -13.10
CA LEU A 403 -11.02 2.97 -13.59
C LEU A 403 -11.08 1.92 -14.70
N GLN A 404 -11.72 0.78 -14.43
CA GLN A 404 -11.82 -0.34 -15.35
C GLN A 404 -13.21 -0.42 -16.00
N PHE A 405 -13.23 -0.49 -17.32
CA PHE A 405 -14.45 -0.61 -18.12
C PHE A 405 -14.33 -1.74 -19.14
N ARG A 406 -15.46 -2.39 -19.41
CA ARG A 406 -15.66 -3.25 -20.58
C ARG A 406 -16.42 -2.44 -21.62
N VAL A 407 -15.82 -2.26 -22.79
CA VAL A 407 -16.39 -1.45 -23.88
C VAL A 407 -16.65 -2.35 -25.08
N ARG A 408 -17.85 -2.30 -25.64
CA ARG A 408 -18.27 -3.13 -26.77
C ARG A 408 -18.31 -2.33 -28.06
N LEU A 409 -17.60 -2.83 -29.08
CA LEU A 409 -17.59 -2.26 -30.42
C LEU A 409 -18.28 -3.20 -31.42
N ALA A 410 -18.98 -2.61 -32.38
CA ALA A 410 -19.45 -3.29 -33.59
C ALA A 410 -18.30 -3.51 -34.60
N GLU A 411 -18.52 -4.36 -35.61
CA GLU A 411 -17.53 -4.62 -36.66
C GLU A 411 -17.13 -3.36 -37.46
N THR A 412 -17.94 -2.30 -37.44
CA THR A 412 -17.65 -0.98 -38.02
C THR A 412 -16.62 -0.17 -37.23
N GLY A 413 -16.58 -0.33 -35.90
CA GLY A 413 -15.85 0.55 -34.97
C GLY A 413 -16.76 1.31 -33.99
N ASP A 414 -18.06 1.37 -34.25
CA ASP A 414 -19.02 2.11 -33.42
C ASP A 414 -19.12 1.49 -32.01
N VAL A 415 -19.10 2.31 -30.96
CA VAL A 415 -19.25 1.86 -29.57
C VAL A 415 -20.74 1.61 -29.28
N VAL A 416 -21.09 0.34 -29.11
CA VAL A 416 -22.46 -0.14 -28.84
C VAL A 416 -22.88 0.16 -27.40
N GLY A 417 -21.92 0.16 -26.46
CA GLY A 417 -22.12 0.43 -25.05
C GLY A 417 -20.87 0.13 -24.22
N TYR A 418 -20.92 0.49 -22.94
CA TYR A 418 -19.88 0.19 -21.96
C TYR A 418 -20.48 -0.24 -20.62
N GLU A 419 -19.68 -0.94 -19.83
CA GLU A 419 -20.02 -1.49 -18.52
C GLU A 419 -18.84 -1.20 -17.57
N PRO A 420 -19.04 -0.53 -16.44
CA PRO A 420 -17.99 -0.36 -15.43
C PRO A 420 -17.72 -1.69 -14.72
N LEU A 421 -16.46 -1.95 -14.39
CA LEU A 421 -15.99 -3.22 -13.82
C LEU A 421 -15.54 -3.11 -12.35
N ASN A 422 -15.39 -1.89 -11.83
CA ASN A 422 -15.15 -1.57 -10.42
C ASN A 422 -15.97 -0.34 -10.01
N ALA A 423 -16.09 -0.11 -8.70
CA ALA A 423 -16.88 0.96 -8.11
C ALA A 423 -16.52 2.37 -8.62
N ALA A 424 -15.24 2.75 -8.61
CA ALA A 424 -14.81 4.07 -9.07
C ALA A 424 -15.13 4.30 -10.55
N ALA A 425 -15.03 3.26 -11.40
CA ALA A 425 -15.43 3.35 -12.80
C ALA A 425 -16.94 3.60 -12.95
N GLY A 426 -17.79 3.08 -12.05
CA GLY A 426 -19.21 3.39 -12.02
C GLY A 426 -19.48 4.87 -11.74
N LEU A 427 -18.82 5.42 -10.71
CA LEU A 427 -18.98 6.81 -10.28
C LEU A 427 -18.45 7.83 -11.29
N LEU A 428 -17.21 7.60 -11.74
CA LEU A 428 -16.50 8.50 -12.64
C LEU A 428 -16.77 8.20 -14.11
N ALA A 429 -17.70 7.30 -14.43
CA ALA A 429 -18.17 7.04 -15.79
C ALA A 429 -18.53 8.33 -16.54
N ALA A 430 -19.14 9.30 -15.84
CA ALA A 430 -19.53 10.60 -16.40
C ALA A 430 -18.37 11.59 -16.60
N GLU A 431 -17.20 11.36 -15.98
CA GLU A 431 -15.96 12.11 -16.26
C GLU A 431 -15.18 11.51 -17.44
N THR A 432 -15.37 10.22 -17.74
CA THR A 432 -14.74 9.59 -18.92
C THR A 432 -15.43 10.03 -20.22
N PRO A 433 -14.74 9.98 -21.38
CA PRO A 433 -15.38 10.23 -22.67
C PRO A 433 -16.30 9.08 -23.14
N LEU A 434 -16.30 7.91 -22.48
CA LEU A 434 -17.08 6.74 -22.87
C LEU A 434 -18.59 7.01 -23.13
N PRO A 435 -19.31 7.81 -22.31
CA PRO A 435 -20.71 8.13 -22.57
C PRO A 435 -20.94 8.92 -23.86
N GLY A 436 -19.96 9.73 -24.29
CA GLY A 436 -20.00 10.48 -25.55
C GLY A 436 -19.76 9.60 -26.78
N LEU A 437 -18.97 8.53 -26.63
CA LEU A 437 -18.66 7.59 -27.71
C LEU A 437 -19.80 6.62 -28.02
N VAL A 438 -20.70 6.34 -27.05
CA VAL A 438 -21.83 5.40 -27.27
C VAL A 438 -22.74 5.89 -28.38
N THR A 439 -22.70 5.17 -29.49
CA THR A 439 -23.55 5.44 -30.64
C THR A 439 -24.90 4.75 -30.41
N ALA A 440 -25.95 5.54 -30.22
CA ALA A 440 -27.30 5.02 -29.96
C ALA A 440 -27.70 4.04 -31.08
N SER A 441 -27.69 2.74 -30.75
CA SER A 441 -27.86 1.67 -31.72
C SER A 441 -29.29 1.63 -32.25
N ASP A 442 -29.50 2.23 -33.43
CA ASP A 442 -30.75 2.18 -34.15
C ASP A 442 -31.07 0.71 -34.45
N SER A 443 -32.18 0.19 -33.92
CA SER A 443 -32.46 -1.26 -33.84
C SER A 443 -32.84 -1.91 -35.18
N ALA A 444 -32.37 -1.34 -36.28
CA ALA A 444 -32.59 -1.72 -37.67
C ALA A 444 -31.26 -1.91 -38.45
N ALA A 445 -30.12 -2.01 -37.76
CA ALA A 445 -28.81 -2.24 -38.35
C ALA A 445 -28.72 -3.60 -39.10
N PRO A 446 -28.01 -3.66 -40.25
CA PRO A 446 -27.85 -4.88 -41.04
C PRO A 446 -27.03 -5.97 -40.32
N ASP A 447 -27.10 -7.22 -40.82
CA ASP A 447 -26.47 -8.40 -40.19
C ASP A 447 -24.96 -8.27 -39.89
N SER A 448 -24.24 -7.38 -40.59
CA SER A 448 -22.82 -7.07 -40.35
C SER A 448 -22.54 -6.40 -39.00
N ASP A 449 -23.50 -5.66 -38.44
CA ASP A 449 -23.31 -4.94 -37.16
C ASP A 449 -23.60 -5.85 -35.94
N ARG A 450 -23.92 -7.13 -36.18
CA ARG A 450 -24.02 -8.14 -35.11
C ARG A 450 -22.67 -8.73 -34.71
N ASN A 451 -21.65 -8.65 -35.56
CA ASN A 451 -20.30 -9.04 -35.22
C ASN A 451 -19.73 -8.00 -34.26
N GLN A 452 -19.44 -8.41 -33.03
CA GLN A 452 -19.00 -7.51 -31.96
C GLN A 452 -17.68 -7.98 -31.34
N ALA A 453 -16.97 -7.07 -30.71
CA ALA A 453 -15.80 -7.36 -29.89
C ALA A 453 -15.87 -6.53 -28.60
N ASP A 454 -15.52 -7.16 -27.48
CA ASP A 454 -15.34 -6.49 -26.20
C ASP A 454 -13.86 -6.13 -26.02
N PHE A 455 -13.62 -4.98 -25.42
CA PHE A 455 -12.30 -4.46 -25.06
C PHE A 455 -12.32 -4.08 -23.58
N GLN A 456 -11.21 -4.35 -22.88
CA GLN A 456 -10.96 -3.79 -21.56
C GLN A 456 -10.29 -2.43 -21.73
N VAL A 457 -10.89 -1.39 -21.18
CA VAL A 457 -10.35 -0.04 -21.08
C VAL A 457 -9.99 0.20 -19.62
N VAL A 458 -8.78 0.68 -19.35
CA VAL A 458 -8.33 1.07 -18.01
C VAL A 458 -7.77 2.49 -18.07
N PHE A 459 -8.33 3.38 -17.25
CA PHE A 459 -7.75 4.69 -16.98
C PHE A 459 -6.99 4.57 -15.66
N THR A 460 -5.66 4.56 -15.70
CA THR A 460 -4.88 4.39 -14.46
C THR A 460 -4.91 5.64 -13.59
N GLU A 461 -4.70 5.51 -12.28
CA GLU A 461 -4.45 6.63 -11.35
C GLU A 461 -3.40 7.64 -11.92
N GLY A 462 -2.34 7.12 -12.55
CA GLY A 462 -1.29 7.93 -13.19
C GLY A 462 -1.68 8.65 -14.50
N GLY A 463 -2.97 8.68 -14.87
CA GLY A 463 -3.48 9.33 -16.08
C GLY A 463 -3.14 8.63 -17.41
N VAL A 464 -2.66 7.38 -17.36
CA VAL A 464 -2.35 6.57 -18.56
C VAL A 464 -3.58 5.80 -19.00
N LEU A 465 -3.99 6.00 -20.26
CA LEU A 465 -4.99 5.16 -20.91
C LEU A 465 -4.37 3.82 -21.32
N GLN A 466 -5.06 2.72 -21.04
CA GLN A 466 -4.77 1.39 -21.57
C GLN A 466 -6.02 0.80 -22.22
N VAL A 467 -5.88 0.21 -23.40
CA VAL A 467 -6.98 -0.46 -24.11
C VAL A 467 -6.47 -1.81 -24.62
N SER A 468 -7.16 -2.90 -24.29
CA SER A 468 -6.78 -4.25 -24.72
C SER A 468 -7.99 -5.10 -25.16
N PRO A 469 -7.83 -6.10 -26.05
CA PRO A 469 -8.93 -7.00 -26.40
C PRO A 469 -9.30 -7.88 -25.19
N TRP A 470 -10.60 -8.04 -24.92
CA TRP A 470 -11.12 -8.76 -23.74
C TRP A 470 -10.59 -10.20 -23.61
N ASP A 471 -10.45 -10.91 -24.74
CA ASP A 471 -9.93 -12.28 -24.80
C ASP A 471 -8.40 -12.35 -25.01
N GLY A 472 -7.71 -11.23 -24.87
CA GLY A 472 -6.29 -11.09 -25.18
C GLY A 472 -5.98 -10.99 -26.68
N TRP A 473 -4.70 -10.81 -27.01
CA TRP A 473 -4.26 -10.62 -28.38
C TRP A 473 -4.35 -11.91 -29.21
N PRO A 474 -5.05 -11.90 -30.36
CA PRO A 474 -5.06 -13.05 -31.28
C PRO A 474 -3.65 -13.35 -31.81
N GLN A 475 -3.32 -14.65 -31.85
CA GLN A 475 -2.05 -15.22 -32.31
C GLN A 475 -1.87 -15.09 -33.83
#